data_AF-A0A5C7BBC5-F1
#
_entry.id   AF-A0A5C7BBC5-F1
#
_cell.length_a   1.000
_cell.length_b   1.000
_cell.length_c   1.000
_cell.angle_alpha   90.00
_cell.angle_beta   90.00
_cell.angle_gamma   90.00
#
_symmetry.space_group_name_H-M   'P 1'
#
loop_
_entity.id
_entity.type
_entity.pdbx_description
1 polymer ?
#
loop_
_entity_poly.entity_id
_entity_poly.type
_entity_poly.pdbx_seq_one_letter_code
_entity_poly.pdbx_strand_id
1 'polypeptide(L)'
;MRLTLVRIFYLMLPLACFSQISSNPYVTLVEKKSGKRLQLFAKNTDSIPYAVFLRVTTKDYRRTSKRPILKEIPGNSTQLLKTLIVLDGKEGHYDATFIVNEVTTSLTMRKTHDQFNLKINDAKLEKTILMYSNSNCELCNQAIEILGENAFNFENYNLETNIEASKSLKSELDISSLQGLKFPILKIEDQIYTNVDSRKKFIEILKVHFE
;
A
#
# COMPACT_ATOMS: atom_id res chain seq x y z
N MET A 1 -51.96 -16.21 41.51
CA MET A 1 -51.46 -17.05 40.40
C MET A 1 -51.81 -16.44 39.04
N ARG A 2 -51.37 -15.20 38.72
CA ARG A 2 -51.59 -14.59 37.38
C ARG A 2 -50.53 -13.55 36.94
N LEU A 3 -49.53 -13.21 37.77
CA LEU A 3 -48.56 -12.14 37.43
C LEU A 3 -47.09 -12.57 37.27
N THR A 4 -46.74 -13.84 37.51
CA THR A 4 -45.35 -14.30 37.43
C THR A 4 -44.96 -14.91 36.08
N LEU A 5 -45.94 -15.28 35.24
CA LEU A 5 -45.69 -15.90 33.93
C LEU A 5 -45.39 -14.90 32.81
N VAL A 6 -45.85 -13.65 32.91
CA VAL A 6 -45.65 -12.64 31.85
C VAL A 6 -44.24 -12.05 31.85
N ARG A 7 -43.55 -12.03 32.99
CA ARG A 7 -42.19 -11.45 33.09
C ARG A 7 -41.06 -12.38 32.65
N ILE A 8 -41.31 -13.69 32.55
CA ILE A 8 -40.29 -14.65 32.10
C ILE A 8 -40.27 -14.77 30.57
N PHE A 9 -41.34 -14.39 29.88
CA PHE A 9 -41.40 -14.47 28.41
C PHE A 9 -40.60 -13.36 27.70
N TYR A 10 -40.23 -12.27 28.40
CA TYR A 10 -39.42 -11.18 27.84
C TYR A 10 -37.91 -11.37 28.01
N LEU A 11 -37.47 -12.44 28.69
CA LEU A 11 -36.06 -12.78 28.94
C LEU A 11 -35.55 -13.90 28.02
N MET A 12 -36.22 -14.12 26.90
CA MET A 12 -35.79 -15.02 25.83
C MET A 12 -35.93 -14.28 24.49
N LEU A 13 -35.30 -13.12 24.39
CA LEU A 13 -34.90 -12.57 23.10
C LEU A 13 -33.52 -13.19 22.82
N PRO A 14 -33.41 -14.35 22.16
CA PRO A 14 -32.11 -14.83 21.75
C PRO A 14 -31.52 -13.75 20.85
N LEU A 15 -30.37 -13.23 21.26
CA LEU A 15 -29.44 -12.50 20.42
C LEU A 15 -29.22 -13.37 19.17
N ALA A 16 -30.03 -13.13 18.14
CA ALA A 16 -29.66 -13.44 16.78
C ALA A 16 -28.52 -12.47 16.44
N CYS A 17 -27.32 -12.78 16.94
CA CYS A 17 -26.09 -12.30 16.37
C CYS A 17 -26.03 -12.89 14.96
N PHE A 18 -26.69 -12.22 14.02
CA PHE A 18 -26.37 -12.34 12.62
C PHE A 18 -24.88 -12.04 12.53
N SER A 19 -24.08 -13.09 12.38
CA SER A 19 -22.67 -12.95 12.04
C SER A 19 -22.66 -12.20 10.73
N GLN A 20 -22.29 -10.92 10.79
CA GLN A 20 -22.12 -10.10 9.61
C GLN A 20 -21.00 -10.77 8.79
N ILE A 21 -21.39 -11.55 7.78
CA ILE A 21 -20.52 -11.81 6.65
C ILE A 21 -20.26 -10.41 6.13
N SER A 22 -19.04 -9.89 6.30
CA SER A 22 -18.67 -8.61 5.73
C SER A 22 -18.78 -8.77 4.22
N SER A 23 -19.94 -8.40 3.67
CA SER A 23 -20.16 -8.43 2.23
C SER A 23 -19.39 -7.26 1.67
N ASN A 24 -18.14 -7.51 1.29
CA ASN A 24 -17.43 -6.57 0.45
C ASN A 24 -18.11 -6.60 -0.94
N PRO A 25 -18.51 -5.45 -1.50
CA PRO A 25 -19.24 -5.41 -2.77
C PRO A 25 -18.41 -5.87 -3.98
N TYR A 26 -17.08 -5.86 -3.86
CA TYR A 26 -16.16 -6.10 -4.98
C TYR A 26 -15.50 -7.47 -4.94
N VAL A 27 -15.24 -8.01 -3.75
CA VAL A 27 -14.58 -9.30 -3.57
C VAL A 27 -15.51 -10.31 -2.91
N THR A 28 -15.76 -11.42 -3.61
CA THR A 28 -16.67 -12.47 -3.18
C THR A 28 -15.97 -13.82 -3.07
N LEU A 29 -16.41 -14.64 -2.11
CA LEU A 29 -16.01 -16.04 -1.99
C LEU A 29 -16.90 -16.88 -2.91
N VAL A 30 -16.29 -17.55 -3.89
CA VAL A 30 -16.97 -18.37 -4.88
C VAL A 30 -16.63 -19.84 -4.66
N GLU A 31 -17.66 -20.67 -4.66
CA GLU A 31 -17.53 -22.13 -4.54
C GLU A 31 -17.58 -22.82 -5.90
N LYS A 32 -16.71 -23.81 -6.11
CA LYS A 32 -16.79 -24.74 -7.25
C LYS A 32 -16.69 -26.17 -6.76
N LYS A 33 -17.77 -26.94 -6.91
CA LYS A 33 -17.81 -28.37 -6.58
C LYS A 33 -17.49 -29.20 -7.84
N SER A 34 -16.63 -30.20 -7.67
CA SER A 34 -16.25 -31.16 -8.71
C SER A 34 -16.06 -32.54 -8.08
N GLY A 35 -17.10 -33.37 -8.13
CA GLY A 35 -17.15 -34.66 -7.41
C GLY A 35 -16.97 -34.45 -5.91
N LYS A 36 -16.04 -35.18 -5.28
CA LYS A 36 -15.72 -35.03 -3.85
C LYS A 36 -14.94 -33.75 -3.51
N ARG A 37 -14.49 -32.97 -4.50
CA ARG A 37 -13.68 -31.76 -4.26
C ARG A 37 -14.55 -30.51 -4.26
N LEU A 38 -14.42 -29.69 -3.22
CA LEU A 38 -14.95 -28.34 -3.15
C LEU A 38 -13.78 -27.35 -3.16
N GLN A 39 -13.75 -26.47 -4.16
CA GLN A 39 -12.75 -25.44 -4.30
C GLN A 39 -13.36 -24.08 -3.94
N LEU A 40 -12.65 -23.32 -3.11
CA LEU A 40 -13.01 -21.98 -2.68
C LEU A 40 -12.09 -20.97 -3.36
N PHE A 41 -12.68 -20.02 -4.06
CA PHE A 41 -11.99 -18.96 -4.78
C PHE A 41 -12.37 -17.61 -4.21
N ALA A 42 -11.46 -16.64 -4.22
CA ALA A 42 -11.83 -15.23 -4.14
C ALA A 42 -11.92 -14.67 -5.55
N LYS A 43 -13.04 -14.04 -5.89
CA LYS A 43 -13.26 -13.31 -7.14
C LYS A 43 -13.30 -11.83 -6.82
N ASN A 44 -12.33 -11.09 -7.35
CA ASN A 44 -12.28 -9.64 -7.29
C ASN A 44 -12.81 -9.06 -8.60
N THR A 45 -13.85 -8.24 -8.52
CA THR A 45 -14.49 -7.58 -9.65
C THR A 45 -14.08 -6.11 -9.81
N ASP A 46 -13.29 -5.59 -8.87
CA ASP A 46 -12.76 -4.23 -8.92
C ASP A 46 -11.33 -4.23 -9.49
N SER A 47 -10.88 -3.07 -9.92
CA SER A 47 -9.58 -2.79 -10.52
C SER A 47 -8.42 -2.73 -9.52
N ILE A 48 -8.70 -2.58 -8.22
CA ILE A 48 -7.67 -2.51 -7.17
C ILE A 48 -7.46 -3.87 -6.48
N PRO A 49 -6.29 -4.14 -5.90
CA PRO A 49 -6.04 -5.36 -5.12
C PRO A 49 -6.68 -5.31 -3.73
N TYR A 50 -7.04 -6.49 -3.20
CA TYR A 50 -7.61 -6.66 -1.86
C TYR A 50 -6.89 -7.75 -1.08
N ALA A 51 -6.68 -7.53 0.21
CA ALA A 51 -6.17 -8.55 1.13
C ALA A 51 -7.36 -9.33 1.68
N VAL A 52 -7.34 -10.65 1.50
CA VAL A 52 -8.38 -11.54 2.00
C VAL A 52 -7.85 -12.47 3.07
N PHE A 53 -8.64 -12.63 4.11
CA PHE A 53 -8.47 -13.63 5.13
C PHE A 53 -9.56 -14.68 4.99
N LEU A 54 -9.17 -15.96 4.87
CA LEU A 54 -10.10 -17.09 4.84
C LEU A 54 -9.74 -18.11 5.91
N ARG A 55 -10.67 -18.34 6.84
CA ARG A 55 -10.64 -19.48 7.77
C ARG A 55 -11.82 -20.39 7.47
N VAL A 56 -11.54 -21.70 7.38
CA VAL A 56 -12.56 -22.73 7.16
C VAL A 56 -12.53 -23.72 8.32
N THR A 57 -13.69 -23.90 8.95
CA THR A 57 -13.95 -24.88 10.00
C THR A 57 -14.91 -25.94 9.47
N THR A 58 -14.56 -27.21 9.65
CA THR A 58 -15.39 -28.33 9.17
C THR A 58 -14.94 -29.63 9.80
N LYS A 59 -15.92 -30.54 9.98
CA LYS A 59 -15.74 -31.95 10.34
C LYS A 59 -15.94 -32.89 9.15
N ASP A 60 -16.47 -32.38 8.04
CA ASP A 60 -16.94 -33.18 6.90
C ASP A 60 -15.94 -33.23 5.75
N TYR A 61 -14.97 -32.32 5.72
CA TYR A 61 -13.93 -32.30 4.69
C TYR A 61 -12.53 -32.58 5.26
N ARG A 62 -11.75 -33.37 4.51
CA ARG A 62 -10.30 -33.37 4.60
C ARG A 62 -9.75 -32.06 4.02
N ARG A 63 -8.83 -31.45 4.74
CA ARG A 63 -8.19 -30.18 4.38
C ARG A 63 -6.69 -30.38 4.21
N THR A 64 -6.11 -29.78 3.17
CA THR A 64 -4.65 -29.77 2.96
C THR A 64 -3.92 -29.06 4.10
N SER A 65 -4.53 -28.02 4.70
CA SER A 65 -4.00 -27.32 5.87
C SER A 65 -5.11 -26.81 6.79
N LYS A 66 -4.89 -26.90 8.10
CA LYS A 66 -5.76 -26.31 9.13
C LYS A 66 -5.56 -24.80 9.27
N ARG A 67 -4.46 -24.26 8.74
CA ARG A 67 -4.12 -22.84 8.86
C ARG A 67 -5.13 -21.96 8.09
N PRO A 68 -5.47 -20.77 8.61
CA PRO A 68 -6.12 -19.73 7.84
C PRO A 68 -5.25 -19.30 6.65
N ILE A 69 -5.88 -18.74 5.63
CA ILE A 69 -5.22 -18.17 4.46
C ILE A 69 -5.28 -16.66 4.60
N LEU A 70 -4.13 -16.01 4.45
CA LEU A 70 -4.03 -14.59 4.22
C LEU A 70 -3.38 -14.41 2.85
N LYS A 71 -4.08 -13.78 1.91
CA LYS A 71 -3.61 -13.67 0.52
C LYS A 71 -4.10 -12.37 -0.10
N GLU A 72 -3.27 -11.75 -0.92
CA GLU A 72 -3.68 -10.64 -1.77
C GLU A 72 -4.33 -11.17 -3.06
N ILE A 73 -5.46 -10.56 -3.44
CA ILE A 73 -6.24 -10.88 -4.62
C ILE A 73 -6.13 -9.70 -5.58
N PRO A 74 -5.40 -9.86 -6.70
CA PRO A 74 -5.25 -8.79 -7.68
C PRO A 74 -6.59 -8.29 -8.21
N GLY A 75 -6.63 -7.05 -8.68
CA GLY A 75 -7.78 -6.49 -9.40
C GLY A 75 -8.22 -7.36 -10.57
N ASN A 76 -9.53 -7.44 -10.82
CA ASN A 76 -10.15 -8.15 -11.93
C ASN A 76 -9.67 -9.62 -12.06
N SER A 77 -9.43 -10.28 -10.93
CA SER A 77 -8.87 -11.63 -10.91
C SER A 77 -9.69 -12.61 -10.07
N THR A 78 -9.50 -13.89 -10.34
CA THR A 78 -10.05 -14.98 -9.52
C THR A 78 -8.92 -15.87 -9.07
N GLN A 79 -8.81 -16.09 -7.77
CA GLN A 79 -7.69 -16.79 -7.15
C GLN A 79 -8.20 -17.96 -6.31
N LEU A 80 -7.62 -19.15 -6.51
CA LEU A 80 -7.89 -20.28 -5.65
C LEU A 80 -7.32 -19.99 -4.26
N LEU A 81 -8.17 -20.14 -3.24
CA LEU A 81 -7.79 -20.02 -1.85
C LEU A 81 -7.58 -21.40 -1.24
N LYS A 82 -8.61 -22.25 -1.30
CA LYS A 82 -8.59 -23.54 -0.60
C LYS A 82 -9.28 -24.63 -1.39
N THR A 83 -8.76 -25.85 -1.27
CA THR A 83 -9.46 -27.05 -1.74
C THR A 83 -9.81 -27.92 -0.53
N LEU A 84 -11.05 -28.38 -0.50
CA LEU A 84 -11.64 -29.25 0.50
C LEU A 84 -12.03 -30.55 -0.19
N ILE A 85 -11.84 -31.70 0.46
CA ILE A 85 -12.25 -33.01 -0.08
C ILE A 85 -13.24 -33.63 0.89
N VAL A 86 -14.47 -33.87 0.45
CA VAL A 86 -15.53 -34.48 1.27
C VAL A 86 -15.07 -35.85 1.75
N LEU A 87 -15.25 -36.11 3.05
CA LEU A 87 -15.01 -37.43 3.64
C LEU A 87 -16.16 -38.38 3.33
N ASP A 88 -15.87 -39.67 3.24
CA ASP A 88 -16.89 -40.67 2.91
C ASP A 88 -18.02 -40.69 3.96
N GLY A 89 -19.26 -40.71 3.47
CA GLY A 89 -20.47 -40.71 4.32
C GLY A 89 -20.78 -39.37 5.01
N LYS A 90 -20.16 -38.25 4.59
CA LYS A 90 -20.45 -36.91 5.11
C LYS A 90 -21.24 -36.07 4.11
N GLU A 91 -22.09 -35.18 4.62
CA GLU A 91 -22.94 -34.30 3.82
C GLU A 91 -22.15 -33.12 3.21
N GLY A 92 -21.00 -32.78 3.80
CA GLY A 92 -20.12 -31.74 3.25
C GLY A 92 -20.46 -30.36 3.77
N HIS A 93 -20.73 -30.25 5.07
CA HIS A 93 -20.94 -28.96 5.75
C HIS A 93 -19.62 -28.30 6.15
N TYR A 94 -19.56 -26.98 6.03
CA TYR A 94 -18.42 -26.19 6.49
C TYR A 94 -18.83 -24.76 6.82
N ASP A 95 -18.10 -24.15 7.76
CA ASP A 95 -18.22 -22.74 8.10
C ASP A 95 -17.00 -21.99 7.56
N ALA A 96 -17.24 -20.85 6.91
CA ALA A 96 -16.20 -19.95 6.44
C ALA A 96 -16.28 -18.59 7.13
N THR A 97 -15.15 -18.15 7.66
CA THR A 97 -14.90 -16.75 7.99
C THR A 97 -14.09 -16.16 6.85
N PHE A 98 -14.71 -15.27 6.08
CA PHE A 98 -14.11 -14.58 4.96
C PHE A 98 -14.13 -13.08 5.24
N ILE A 99 -12.95 -12.48 5.37
CA ILE A 99 -12.78 -11.05 5.65
C ILE A 99 -11.99 -10.47 4.49
N VAL A 100 -12.47 -9.34 3.96
CA VAL A 100 -11.85 -8.63 2.85
C VAL A 100 -11.50 -7.23 3.34
N ASN A 101 -10.23 -6.87 3.18
CA ASN A 101 -9.74 -5.52 3.42
C ASN A 101 -9.19 -4.96 2.11
N GLU A 102 -9.47 -3.69 1.85
CA GLU A 102 -8.76 -2.95 0.82
C GLU A 102 -7.27 -3.00 1.13
N VAL A 103 -6.45 -3.44 0.17
CA VAL A 103 -5.03 -3.13 0.28
C VAL A 103 -4.95 -1.65 -0.05
N THR A 104 -4.89 -0.81 0.96
CA THR A 104 -4.23 0.48 0.78
C THR A 104 -2.81 0.13 0.36
N THR A 105 -2.55 0.22 -0.94
CA THR A 105 -1.20 0.45 -1.42
C THR A 105 -0.69 1.63 -0.61
N SER A 106 0.13 1.35 0.40
CA SER A 106 1.10 2.34 0.85
C SER A 106 1.87 2.70 -0.41
N LEU A 107 1.49 3.83 -1.01
CA LEU A 107 2.18 4.57 -2.07
C LEU A 107 3.07 3.69 -2.94
N THR A 108 2.46 2.86 -3.78
CA THR A 108 3.12 2.38 -4.99
C THR A 108 2.32 2.93 -6.15
N MET A 109 2.58 4.22 -6.41
CA MET A 109 2.17 4.93 -7.61
C MET A 109 2.35 4.02 -8.82
N ARG A 110 1.29 3.91 -9.62
CA ARG A 110 1.31 3.29 -10.96
C ARG A 110 2.56 3.80 -11.68
N LYS A 111 3.47 2.86 -12.01
CA LYS A 111 4.55 3.07 -12.97
C LYS A 111 3.94 3.39 -14.33
N THR A 112 3.58 4.65 -14.55
CA THR A 112 3.47 5.19 -15.90
C THR A 112 4.87 5.08 -16.52
N HIS A 113 4.94 4.53 -17.74
CA HIS A 113 6.15 4.28 -18.50
C HIS A 113 7.08 5.51 -18.52
N ASP A 114 8.04 5.52 -17.60
CA ASP A 114 9.36 6.15 -17.63
C ASP A 114 10.16 5.46 -16.53
N GLN A 115 10.41 4.16 -16.73
CA GLN A 115 10.87 3.27 -15.68
C GLN A 115 12.35 3.51 -15.38
N PHE A 116 12.62 4.46 -14.49
CA PHE A 116 13.84 4.54 -13.69
C PHE A 116 13.90 3.30 -12.80
N ASN A 117 14.37 2.18 -13.35
CA ASN A 117 14.57 0.93 -12.62
C ASN A 117 15.86 1.04 -11.79
N LEU A 118 15.84 1.87 -10.75
CA LEU A 118 16.92 1.84 -9.78
C LEU A 118 16.63 0.77 -8.75
N LYS A 119 17.34 -0.36 -8.87
CA LYS A 119 17.58 -1.26 -7.74
C LYS A 119 18.00 -0.40 -6.54
N ILE A 120 17.52 -0.74 -5.35
CA ILE A 120 17.96 -0.12 -4.11
C ILE A 120 19.44 -0.49 -3.94
N ASN A 121 20.33 0.33 -4.51
CA ASN A 121 21.77 0.22 -4.34
C ASN A 121 22.15 0.93 -3.04
N ASP A 122 23.05 0.34 -2.27
CA ASP A 122 23.58 0.88 -1.01
C ASP A 122 24.14 2.32 -1.18
N ALA A 123 24.62 2.66 -2.37
CA ALA A 123 25.06 4.00 -2.77
C ALA A 123 24.03 5.13 -2.51
N LYS A 124 22.72 4.82 -2.56
CA LYS A 124 21.65 5.82 -2.29
C LYS A 124 21.53 6.23 -0.83
N LEU A 125 22.00 5.36 0.08
CA LEU A 125 21.98 5.59 1.51
C LEU A 125 23.29 6.22 1.99
N GLU A 126 24.39 6.03 1.25
CA GLU A 126 25.71 6.58 1.58
C GLU A 126 25.84 8.08 1.31
N LYS A 127 25.19 8.60 0.26
CA LYS A 127 25.26 10.03 -0.10
C LYS A 127 23.99 10.77 0.28
N THR A 128 24.14 11.85 1.04
CA THR A 128 23.03 12.76 1.38
C THR A 128 22.83 13.79 0.27
N ILE A 129 21.60 13.90 -0.22
CA ILE A 129 21.17 14.95 -1.13
C ILE A 129 20.63 16.11 -0.30
N LEU A 130 21.26 17.28 -0.38
CA LEU A 130 20.71 18.50 0.20
C LEU A 130 19.87 19.21 -0.87
N MET A 131 18.57 19.30 -0.62
CA MET A 131 17.64 20.01 -1.50
C MET A 131 17.24 21.33 -0.86
N TYR A 132 17.28 22.40 -1.65
CA TYR A 132 16.74 23.69 -1.26
C TYR A 132 15.48 23.99 -2.07
N SER A 133 14.44 24.43 -1.38
CA SER A 133 13.13 24.73 -1.93
C SER A 133 12.64 26.12 -1.52
N ASN A 134 11.59 26.57 -2.18
CA ASN A 134 10.79 27.74 -1.79
C ASN A 134 9.31 27.35 -1.80
N SER A 135 8.43 28.22 -1.32
CA SER A 135 6.99 27.88 -1.19
C SER A 135 6.27 27.74 -2.53
N ASN A 136 6.77 28.38 -3.60
CA ASN A 136 6.17 28.37 -4.93
C ASN A 136 6.96 27.49 -5.92
N CYS A 137 7.08 26.20 -5.64
CA CYS A 137 7.83 25.26 -6.49
C CYS A 137 7.16 23.88 -6.59
N GLU A 138 6.40 23.68 -7.67
CA GLU A 138 5.78 22.38 -7.97
C GLU A 138 6.82 21.28 -8.21
N LEU A 139 7.93 21.62 -8.88
CA LEU A 139 9.02 20.68 -9.12
C LEU A 139 9.69 20.21 -7.82
N CYS A 140 9.66 21.03 -6.76
CA CYS A 140 10.20 20.68 -5.45
C CYS A 140 9.33 19.62 -4.77
N ASN A 141 8.01 19.73 -4.87
CA ASN A 141 7.10 18.70 -4.37
C ASN A 141 7.33 17.37 -5.09
N GLN A 142 7.41 17.42 -6.43
CA GLN A 142 7.72 16.24 -7.24
C GLN A 142 9.10 15.65 -6.91
N ALA A 143 10.11 16.50 -6.65
CA ALA A 143 11.44 16.06 -6.26
C ALA A 143 11.43 15.35 -4.90
N ILE A 144 10.73 15.90 -3.90
CA ILE A 144 10.56 15.28 -2.57
C ILE A 144 9.90 13.90 -2.70
N GLU A 145 8.85 13.80 -3.50
CA GLU A 145 8.18 12.53 -3.80
C GLU A 145 9.14 11.53 -4.44
N ILE A 146 9.87 11.93 -5.49
CA ILE A 146 10.84 11.05 -6.17
C ILE A 146 11.92 10.58 -5.19
N LEU A 147 12.48 11.46 -4.37
CA LEU A 147 13.55 11.10 -3.43
C LEU A 147 13.03 10.16 -2.33
N GLY A 148 11.87 10.48 -1.75
CA GLY A 148 11.25 9.67 -0.70
C GLY A 148 10.80 8.30 -1.19
N GLU A 149 10.10 8.22 -2.31
CA GLU A 149 9.62 6.96 -2.90
C GLU A 149 10.77 6.02 -3.32
N ASN A 150 11.93 6.58 -3.67
CA ASN A 150 13.09 5.81 -4.11
C ASN A 150 14.15 5.60 -3.04
N ALA A 151 13.81 5.89 -1.77
CA ALA A 151 14.65 5.70 -0.59
C ALA A 151 16.03 6.35 -0.69
N PHE A 152 16.10 7.55 -1.29
CA PHE A 152 17.32 8.36 -1.23
C PHE A 152 17.46 8.96 0.17
N ASN A 153 18.70 9.06 0.66
CA ASN A 153 18.99 9.88 1.81
C ASN A 153 18.98 11.37 1.40
N PHE A 154 18.04 12.15 1.90
CA PHE A 154 17.95 13.58 1.55
C PHE A 154 17.42 14.44 2.68
N GLU A 155 17.82 15.71 2.66
CA GLU A 155 17.29 16.76 3.51
C GLU A 155 16.72 17.88 2.65
N ASN A 156 15.57 18.43 3.03
CA ASN A 156 14.95 19.56 2.33
C ASN A 156 14.92 20.79 3.23
N TYR A 157 15.46 21.90 2.73
CA TYR A 157 15.45 23.20 3.37
C TYR A 157 14.62 24.19 2.58
N ASN A 158 13.49 24.63 3.16
CA ASN A 158 12.76 25.76 2.62
C ASN A 158 13.51 27.06 2.95
N LEU A 159 14.00 27.76 1.93
CA LEU A 159 14.86 28.94 2.08
C LEU A 159 14.14 30.21 2.54
N GLU A 160 12.81 30.22 2.51
CA GLU A 160 12.00 31.33 3.03
C GLU A 160 11.84 31.24 4.55
N THR A 161 11.80 30.02 5.09
CA THR A 161 11.62 29.76 6.52
C THR A 161 12.92 29.42 7.23
N ASN A 162 13.91 28.87 6.53
CA ASN A 162 15.21 28.52 7.08
C ASN A 162 16.29 29.54 6.69
N ILE A 163 16.50 30.52 7.57
CA ILE A 163 17.45 31.63 7.38
C ILE A 163 18.90 31.14 7.33
N GLU A 164 19.26 30.13 8.11
CA GLU A 164 20.62 29.59 8.18
C GLU A 164 21.00 28.87 6.89
N ALA A 165 20.11 28.01 6.39
CA ALA A 165 20.28 27.35 5.09
C ALA A 165 20.39 28.38 3.95
N SER A 166 19.58 29.46 3.99
CA SER A 166 19.63 30.55 3.02
C SER A 166 20.98 31.28 3.03
N LYS A 167 21.53 31.58 4.21
CA LYS A 167 22.86 32.20 4.35
C LYS A 167 23.97 31.27 3.86
N SER A 168 23.92 30.00 4.25
CA SER A 168 24.89 28.99 3.85
C SER A 168 24.95 28.85 2.33
N LEU A 169 23.79 28.68 1.69
CA LEU A 169 23.70 28.55 0.24
C LEU A 169 24.19 29.79 -0.51
N LYS A 170 23.85 31.00 -0.03
CA LYS A 170 24.35 32.26 -0.62
C LYS A 170 25.86 32.37 -0.54
N SER A 171 26.44 32.00 0.60
CA SER A 171 27.89 32.00 0.79
C SER A 171 28.57 31.00 -0.12
N GLU A 172 27.97 29.83 -0.32
CA GLU A 172 28.54 28.77 -1.16
C GLU A 172 28.46 29.10 -2.65
N LEU A 173 27.41 29.80 -3.07
CA LEU A 173 27.22 30.27 -4.45
C LEU A 173 27.91 31.61 -4.75
N ASP A 174 28.53 32.26 -3.75
CA ASP A 174 29.09 33.61 -3.83
C ASP A 174 28.11 34.65 -4.41
N ILE A 175 26.87 34.63 -3.90
CA ILE A 175 25.79 35.53 -4.33
C ILE A 175 25.17 36.30 -3.15
N SER A 176 24.73 37.53 -3.43
CA SER A 176 24.04 38.37 -2.44
C SER A 176 22.54 38.05 -2.32
N SER A 177 21.92 37.53 -3.40
CA SER A 177 20.48 37.31 -3.51
C SER A 177 20.15 35.99 -4.19
N LEU A 178 19.09 35.33 -3.74
CA LEU A 178 18.53 34.11 -4.35
C LEU A 178 17.49 34.42 -5.44
N GLN A 179 17.22 35.70 -5.71
CA GLN A 179 16.26 36.12 -6.73
C GLN A 179 16.72 35.65 -8.12
N GLY A 180 15.80 35.07 -8.89
CA GLY A 180 16.07 34.57 -10.23
C GLY A 180 16.65 33.15 -10.29
N LEU A 181 17.00 32.54 -9.16
CA LEU A 181 17.34 31.13 -9.13
C LEU A 181 16.10 30.26 -9.35
N LYS A 182 16.30 29.15 -10.05
CA LYS A 182 15.26 28.15 -10.24
C LYS A 182 15.36 27.09 -9.13
N PHE A 183 14.20 26.65 -8.66
CA PHE A 183 14.08 25.62 -7.64
C PHE A 183 13.52 24.32 -8.25
N PRO A 184 13.90 23.14 -7.72
CA PRO A 184 14.79 22.93 -6.57
C PRO A 184 16.27 23.19 -6.90
N ILE A 185 17.03 23.64 -5.91
CA ILE A 185 18.50 23.63 -5.98
C ILE A 185 18.97 22.37 -5.28
N LEU A 186 19.86 21.62 -5.93
CA LEU A 186 20.41 20.39 -5.36
C LEU A 186 21.87 20.56 -5.05
N LYS A 187 22.28 20.05 -3.90
CA LYS A 187 23.67 19.81 -3.57
C LYS A 187 23.87 18.33 -3.27
N ILE A 188 24.79 17.72 -4.00
CA ILE A 188 25.17 16.31 -3.87
C ILE A 188 26.69 16.30 -3.79
N GLU A 189 27.22 15.87 -2.65
CA GLU A 189 28.66 15.98 -2.34
C GLU A 189 29.15 17.43 -2.52
N ASP A 190 30.14 17.66 -3.39
CA ASP A 190 30.74 18.97 -3.65
C ASP A 190 30.10 19.73 -4.83
N GLN A 191 29.01 19.19 -5.41
CA GLN A 191 28.39 19.76 -6.61
C GLN A 191 27.04 20.40 -6.31
N ILE A 192 26.84 21.62 -6.83
CA ILE A 192 25.59 22.37 -6.69
C ILE A 192 24.95 22.61 -8.06
N TYR A 193 23.66 22.27 -8.15
CA TYR A 193 22.83 22.38 -9.34
C TYR A 193 21.74 23.43 -9.12
N THR A 194 21.92 24.60 -9.72
CA THR A 194 21.01 25.77 -9.57
C THR A 194 20.02 25.96 -10.71
N ASN A 195 20.08 25.10 -11.73
CA ASN A 195 19.33 25.23 -12.98
C ASN A 195 18.41 24.02 -13.24
N VAL A 196 17.84 23.44 -12.20
CA VAL A 196 16.91 22.31 -12.30
C VAL A 196 15.51 22.83 -12.63
N ASP A 197 15.15 22.78 -13.91
CA ASP A 197 13.91 23.38 -14.42
C ASP A 197 12.91 22.38 -14.99
N SER A 198 13.24 21.09 -14.94
CA SER A 198 12.35 20.02 -15.35
C SER A 198 12.61 18.74 -14.57
N ARG A 199 11.57 17.91 -14.47
CA ARG A 199 11.66 16.57 -13.91
C ARG A 199 12.72 15.71 -14.60
N LYS A 200 12.86 15.83 -15.93
CA LYS A 200 13.88 15.10 -16.69
C LYS A 200 15.28 15.46 -16.23
N LYS A 201 15.59 16.76 -16.10
CA LYS A 201 16.90 17.24 -15.67
C LYS A 201 17.22 16.84 -14.23
N PHE A 202 16.21 16.89 -13.34
CA PHE A 202 16.33 16.38 -11.97
C PHE A 202 16.75 14.90 -11.96
N ILE A 203 16.07 14.08 -12.75
CA ILE A 203 16.36 12.64 -12.88
C ILE A 203 17.75 12.40 -13.47
N GLU A 204 18.17 13.16 -14.48
CA GLU A 204 19.50 13.06 -15.08
C GLU A 204 20.61 13.33 -14.06
N ILE A 205 20.45 14.35 -13.21
CA ILE A 205 21.39 14.65 -12.12
C ILE A 205 21.51 13.46 -11.16
N LEU A 206 20.40 12.85 -10.77
CA LEU A 206 20.44 11.68 -9.88
C LEU A 206 21.16 10.50 -10.53
N LYS A 207 21.02 10.28 -11.84
CA LYS A 207 21.78 9.21 -12.54
C LYS A 207 23.28 9.42 -12.44
N VAL A 208 23.75 10.64 -12.69
CA VAL A 208 25.18 10.97 -12.69
C VAL A 208 25.85 10.63 -11.35
N HIS A 209 25.12 10.72 -10.24
CA HIS A 209 25.67 10.52 -8.91
C HIS A 209 25.47 9.13 -8.31
N PHE A 210 24.49 8.36 -8.81
CA PHE A 210 24.01 7.14 -8.17
C PHE A 210 23.87 5.93 -9.11
N GLU A 211 24.05 6.09 -10.42
CA GLU A 211 24.24 5.00 -11.41
C GLU A 211 25.72 4.88 -11.81
#